data_AF-A0A7T8H1I3-F1
#
_entry.id   AF-A0A7T8H1I3-F1
#
_cell.length_a   1.000
_cell.length_b   1.000
_cell.length_c   1.000
_cell.angle_alpha   90.00
_cell.angle_beta   90.00
_cell.angle_gamma   90.00
#
_symmetry.space_group_name_H-M   'P 1'
#
loop_
_entity.id
_entity.type
_entity.pdbx_description
1 polymer ?
#
loop_
_entity_poly.entity_id
_entity_poly.type
_entity_poly.pdbx_seq_one_letter_code
_entity_poly.pdbx_strand_id
1 'polypeptide(L)' 'MANALRGVKLDSNEAYEKLLSGFLANKEGGFYEGGIMKLPSRWKQIVEQNGAYLKFIILL' A
#
# COMPACT_ATOMS: atom_id res chain seq x y z
N MET A 1 -2.92 9.65 -4.49
CA MET A 1 -1.47 9.44 -4.31
C MET A 1 -0.98 8.65 -5.50
N ALA A 2 0.10 9.08 -6.14
CA ALA A 2 0.69 8.37 -7.27
C ALA A 2 1.58 7.25 -6.74
N ASN A 3 1.46 6.04 -7.32
CA ASN A 3 2.33 4.92 -7.00
C ASN A 3 3.80 5.32 -7.30
N ALA A 4 4.67 5.19 -6.31
CA ALA A 4 6.08 5.61 -6.38
C ALA A 4 6.89 4.90 -7.46
N LEU A 5 6.41 3.76 -7.97
CA LEU A 5 7.05 2.97 -9.02
C LEU A 5 6.50 3.29 -10.42
N ARG A 6 5.46 4.12 -10.53
CA ARG A 6 4.78 4.34 -11.80
C ARG A 6 5.71 5.09 -12.78
N GLY A 7 6.17 4.38 -13.81
CA GLY A 7 7.01 4.95 -14.86
C GLY A 7 8.49 5.07 -14.50
N VAL A 8 8.92 4.55 -13.34
CA VAL A 8 10.32 4.55 -12.94
C VAL A 8 11.04 3.37 -13.61
N LYS A 9 12.10 3.65 -14.37
CA LYS A 9 13.00 2.63 -14.90
C LYS A 9 14.10 2.38 -13.87
N LEU A 10 14.14 1.17 -13.31
CA LEU A 10 15.15 0.71 -12.36
C LEU A 10 16.08 -0.25 -13.10
N ASP A 11 17.34 0.13 -13.23
CA ASP A 11 18.35 -0.55 -14.03
C ASP A 11 19.35 -1.38 -13.20
N SER A 12 19.22 -1.33 -11.86
CA SER A 12 20.00 -2.16 -10.96
C SER A 12 19.25 -2.49 -9.66
N ASN A 13 19.72 -3.52 -8.94
CA ASN A 13 19.19 -3.88 -7.64
C ASN A 13 19.45 -2.76 -6.61
N GLU A 14 20.58 -2.09 -6.69
CA GLU A 14 20.94 -0.96 -5.82
C GLU A 14 19.97 0.22 -6.01
N ALA A 15 19.58 0.49 -7.26
CA ALA A 15 18.57 1.52 -7.56
C ALA A 15 17.21 1.17 -6.97
N TYR A 16 16.82 -0.12 -7.02
CA TYR A 16 15.60 -0.63 -6.40
C TYR A 16 15.63 -0.49 -4.87
N GLU A 17 16.70 -0.95 -4.23
CA GLU A 17 16.84 -0.90 -2.77
C GLU A 17 16.85 0.53 -2.23
N LYS A 18 17.53 1.44 -2.93
CA LYS A 18 17.56 2.87 -2.57
C LYS A 18 16.17 3.49 -2.66
N LEU A 19 15.43 3.19 -3.74
CA LEU A 19 14.06 3.69 -3.91
C LEU A 19 13.14 3.14 -2.83
N LEU A 20 13.20 1.84 -2.55
CA LEU A 20 12.36 1.19 -1.54
C LEU A 20 12.65 1.74 -0.14
N SER A 21 13.92 1.82 0.23
CA SER A 21 14.35 2.32 1.54
C SER A 21 13.94 3.78 1.72
N GLY A 22 14.14 4.62 0.70
CA GLY A 22 13.69 6.00 0.71
C GLY A 22 12.17 6.13 0.78
N PHE A 23 11.42 5.29 0.04
CA PHE A 23 9.96 5.31 0.07
C PHE A 23 9.41 4.99 1.46
N LEU A 24 9.96 3.98 2.12
CA LEU A 24 9.54 3.52 3.45
C LEU A 24 9.94 4.52 4.55
N ALA A 25 11.16 5.08 4.47
CA ALA A 25 11.65 6.09 5.42
C ALA A 25 10.84 7.40 5.35
N ASN A 26 10.30 7.75 4.18
CA ASN A 26 9.44 8.91 3.99
C ASN A 26 7.98 8.70 4.44
N LYS A 27 7.62 7.52 4.99
CA LYS A 27 6.27 7.31 5.54
C LYS A 27 6.26 7.62 7.04
N GLU A 28 5.38 8.54 7.42
CA GLU A 28 5.08 8.81 8.82
C GLU A 28 4.43 7.58 9.48
N GLY A 29 4.59 7.43 10.80
CA GLY A 29 4.04 6.28 11.55
C GLY A 29 2.52 6.09 11.32
N GLY A 30 1.78 7.19 11.20
CA GLY A 30 0.34 7.17 10.92
C GLY A 30 -0.04 6.53 9.58
N PHE A 31 0.89 6.42 8.61
CA PHE A 31 0.65 5.70 7.36
C PHE A 31 0.41 4.20 7.62
N TYR A 32 1.27 3.58 8.42
CA TYR A 32 1.18 2.16 8.74
C TYR A 32 0.01 1.88 9.69
N GLU A 33 -0.15 2.71 10.72
CA GLU A 33 -1.27 2.63 11.66
C GLU A 33 -2.61 2.78 10.92
N GLY A 34 -2.74 3.80 10.06
CA GLY A 34 -3.93 4.02 9.26
C GLY A 34 -4.22 2.87 8.27
N GLY A 35 -3.19 2.15 7.82
CA GLY A 35 -3.35 0.91 7.06
C GLY A 35 -3.97 -0.21 7.89
N ILE A 36 -3.40 -0.46 9.07
CA ILE A 36 -3.86 -1.51 10.01
C ILE A 36 -5.29 -1.21 10.50
N MET A 37 -5.57 0.04 10.85
CA MET A 37 -6.88 0.45 11.38
C MET A 37 -8.01 0.36 10.35
N LYS A 38 -7.71 0.17 9.05
CA LYS A 38 -8.72 -0.13 8.02
C LYS A 38 -9.18 -1.59 8.05
N LEU A 39 -8.45 -2.51 8.68
CA LEU A 39 -8.77 -3.95 8.67
C LEU A 39 -10.18 -4.28 9.21
N PRO A 40 -10.64 -3.75 10.35
CA PRO A 40 -11.99 -4.06 10.85
C PRO A 40 -13.10 -3.68 9.86
N SER A 41 -12.97 -2.53 9.20
CA SER A 41 -13.93 -2.09 8.19
C SER A 41 -13.95 -3.02 6.96
N ARG A 42 -12.78 -3.51 6.53
CA ARG A 42 -12.66 -4.46 5.43
C ARG A 42 -13.28 -5.81 5.78
N TRP A 43 -13.01 -6.33 6.99
CA TRP A 43 -13.62 -7.59 7.44
C TRP A 43 -15.14 -7.49 7.49
N LYS A 44 -15.68 -6.38 8.01
CA LYS A 44 -17.12 -6.14 7.99
C LYS A 44 -17.70 -6.20 6.58
N GLN A 45 -17.07 -5.53 5.62
CA GLN A 45 -17.53 -5.54 4.22
C GLN A 45 -17.46 -6.94 3.58
N ILE A 46 -16.45 -7.75 3.91
CA ILE A 46 -16.34 -9.13 3.40
C ILE A 46 -17.50 -9.98 3.91
N VAL A 47 -17.84 -9.85 5.18
CA VAL A 47 -19.00 -10.57 5.77
C VAL A 47 -20.30 -10.12 5.11
N GLU A 48 -20.50 -8.81 4.95
CA GLU A 48 -21.70 -8.24 4.30
C GLU A 48 -21.83 -8.67 2.82
N GLN A 49 -20.72 -8.96 2.15
CA GLN A 49 -20.68 -9.38 0.76
C GLN A 49 -20.52 -10.90 0.59
N ASN A 50 -20.80 -11.69 1.63
CA ASN A 50 -20.71 -13.16 1.61
C ASN A 50 -19.37 -13.67 1.06
N GLY A 51 -18.26 -13.04 1.46
CA GLY A 51 -16.93 -13.47 1.05
C GLY A 51 -16.48 -12.94 -0.31
N ALA A 52 -17.28 -12.13 -1.02
CA ALA A 52 -16.85 -11.55 -2.28
C ALA A 52 -15.66 -10.58 -2.11
N TYR A 53 -14.86 -10.45 -3.16
CA TYR A 53 -13.72 -9.54 -3.15
C TYR A 53 -14.18 -8.08 -3.00
N LEU A 54 -13.57 -7.38 -2.06
CA LEU A 54 -13.74 -5.95 -1.92
C LEU A 54 -13.16 -5.24 -3.14
N LYS A 55 -14.00 -4.50 -3.88
CA LYS A 55 -13.52 -3.56 -4.89
C LYS A 55 -12.89 -2.36 -4.20
N PHE A 56 -11.60 -2.47 -3.87
CA PHE A 56 -10.77 -1.30 -3.59
C PHE A 56 -9.48 -1.36 -4.39
N ILE A 57 -9.36 -0.39 -5.30
CA ILE A 57 -8.11 0.09 -5.89
C ILE A 57 -7.10 0.22 -4.76
N ILE A 58 -6.01 -0.52 -4.88
CA ILE A 58 -4.84 -0.45 -4.01
C ILE A 58 -4.31 0.99 -4.08
N LEU A 59 -4.62 1.79 -3.06
CA LEU A 59 -3.91 3.04 -2.77
C LEU A 59 -2.59 2.66 -2.09
N LEU A 60 -1.61 2.30 -2.93
CA LEU A 60 -0.18 2.38 -2.62
C LEU A 60 0.47 3.28 -3.66
#